data_AF-A0A7V0WE41-F1
#
_entry.id   AF-A0A7V0WE41-F1
#
_cell.length_a   1.000
_cell.length_b   1.000
_cell.length_c   1.000
_cell.angle_alpha   90.00
_cell.angle_beta   90.00
_cell.angle_gamma   90.00
#
_symmetry.space_group_name_H-M   'P 1'
#
loop_
_entity.id
_entity.type
_entity.pdbx_description
1 polymer ?
#
loop_
_entity_poly.entity_id
_entity_poly.type
_entity_poly.pdbx_seq_one_letter_code
_entity_poly.pdbx_strand_id
1 'polypeptide(L)'
;GKFDGVAMRVPVPSGSLIDFTFLAERPTTVDEIKEIFKEAAEKPEWQGIMKAVEEPLVSTDILGEPYGSIVDLNFIKVIGGDLVKIFSWYDNEWGYCAMLIKHIEALKGYL
;
A
#
# COMPACT_ATOMS: atom_id res chain seq x y z
N GLY A 1 -13.11 -0.08 17.83
CA GLY A 1 -11.73 -0.17 17.31
C GLY A 1 -11.20 1.22 17.00
N LYS A 2 -9.95 1.35 16.55
CA LYS A 2 -9.36 2.65 16.12
C LYS A 2 -9.61 2.98 14.65
N PHE A 3 -10.03 1.99 13.85
CA PHE A 3 -10.26 2.12 12.42
C PHE A 3 -11.65 1.59 12.05
N ASP A 4 -12.24 2.21 11.03
CA ASP A 4 -13.46 1.80 10.35
C ASP A 4 -13.33 2.17 8.86
N GLY A 5 -14.20 1.66 7.99
CA GLY A 5 -14.09 1.92 6.57
C GLY A 5 -15.33 1.54 5.77
N VAL A 6 -15.31 1.95 4.50
CA VAL A 6 -16.31 1.61 3.49
C VAL A 6 -15.62 1.17 2.22
N ALA A 7 -16.31 0.39 1.40
CA ALA A 7 -15.85 0.02 0.07
C ALA A 7 -16.81 0.55 -0.98
N MET A 8 -16.25 1.13 -2.05
CA MET A 8 -17.02 1.53 -3.22
C MET A 8 -16.63 0.64 -4.40
N ARG A 9 -17.64 0.06 -5.06
CA ARG A 9 -17.43 -0.70 -6.29
C ARG A 9 -17.54 0.24 -7.49
N VAL A 10 -16.62 0.11 -8.43
CA VAL A 10 -16.58 0.86 -9.68
C VAL A 10 -16.41 -0.14 -10.85
N PRO A 11 -16.76 0.22 -12.10
CA PRO A 11 -16.77 -0.71 -13.22
C PRO A 11 -15.36 -0.98 -13.79
N VAL A 12 -14.47 -1.54 -12.97
CA VAL A 12 -13.15 -2.05 -13.35
C VAL A 12 -13.07 -3.55 -13.02
N PRO A 13 -12.49 -4.39 -13.90
CA PRO A 13 -12.48 -5.84 -13.71
C PRO A 13 -11.53 -6.30 -12.60
N SER A 14 -10.37 -5.65 -12.49
CA SER A 14 -9.40 -5.83 -11.41
C SER A 14 -8.60 -4.54 -11.25
N GLY A 15 -7.82 -4.49 -10.18
CA GLY A 15 -7.02 -3.37 -9.79
C GLY A 15 -7.78 -2.45 -8.83
N SER A 16 -7.37 -2.51 -7.58
CA SER A 16 -8.00 -1.82 -6.47
C SER A 16 -7.05 -0.81 -5.83
N LEU A 17 -7.62 0.14 -5.09
CA LEU A 17 -6.88 1.21 -4.42
C LEU A 17 -7.42 1.35 -2.99
N ILE A 18 -6.52 1.37 -2.02
CA ILE A 18 -6.83 1.79 -0.66
C ILE A 18 -6.65 3.30 -0.60
N ASP A 19 -7.67 4.02 -0.12
CA ASP A 19 -7.54 5.37 0.39
C ASP A 19 -7.58 5.29 1.93
N PHE A 20 -6.45 5.53 2.58
CA PHE A 20 -6.32 5.47 4.04
C PHE A 20 -6.09 6.86 4.61
N THR A 21 -7.01 7.30 5.48
CA THR A 21 -6.94 8.60 6.16
C THR A 21 -6.92 8.40 7.67
N PHE A 22 -6.00 9.05 8.36
CA PHE A 22 -5.84 8.91 9.82
C PHE A 22 -5.24 10.17 10.45
N LEU A 23 -5.42 10.30 11.77
CA LEU A 23 -4.72 11.31 12.57
C LEU A 23 -3.41 10.72 13.09
N ALA A 24 -2.29 11.36 12.75
CA ALA A 24 -0.99 11.06 13.32
C ALA A 24 -0.94 11.54 14.79
N GLU A 25 -0.23 10.80 15.64
CA GLU A 25 -0.12 11.12 17.07
C GLU A 25 0.72 12.39 17.33
N ARG A 26 1.58 12.75 16.36
CA ARG A 26 2.41 13.95 16.41
C ARG A 26 2.38 14.67 15.07
N PRO A 27 2.75 15.97 15.06
CA PRO A 27 2.99 16.69 13.81
C PRO A 27 3.96 15.94 12.89
N THR A 28 3.63 15.93 11.60
CA THR A 28 4.37 15.27 10.53
C THR A 28 4.31 16.08 9.23
N THR A 29 5.02 15.64 8.20
CA THR A 29 5.09 16.29 6.89
C THR A 29 4.95 15.28 5.76
N VAL A 30 4.60 15.74 4.55
CA VAL A 30 4.54 14.89 3.37
C VAL A 30 5.90 14.22 3.11
N ASP A 31 6.99 14.96 3.23
CA ASP A 31 8.35 14.44 2.99
C ASP A 31 8.75 13.37 4.00
N GLU A 32 8.37 13.55 5.27
CA GLU A 32 8.60 12.54 6.31
C GLU A 32 7.90 11.23 5.98
N ILE A 33 6.61 11.29 5.62
CA ILE A 33 5.83 10.09 5.28
C ILE A 33 6.37 9.44 4.00
N LYS A 34 6.77 10.23 3.00
CA LYS A 34 7.43 9.71 1.79
C LYS A 34 8.69 8.94 2.13
N GLU A 35 9.54 9.50 2.99
CA GLU A 35 10.80 8.86 3.36
C GLU A 35 10.57 7.56 4.12
N ILE A 36 9.59 7.51 5.04
CA ILE A 36 9.21 6.28 5.73
C ILE A 36 8.89 5.15 4.74
N PHE A 37 8.13 5.44 3.67
CA PHE A 37 7.79 4.43 2.66
C PHE A 37 8.95 4.07 1.76
N LYS A 38 9.81 5.02 1.39
CA LYS A 38 11.04 4.74 0.63
C LYS A 38 11.96 3.82 1.41
N GLU A 39 12.27 4.16 2.67
CA GLU A 39 13.07 3.32 3.56
C GLU A 39 12.42 1.95 3.78
N ALA A 40 11.09 1.90 3.94
CA ALA A 40 10.40 0.64 4.13
C ALA A 40 10.50 -0.27 2.89
N ALA A 41 10.43 0.29 1.68
CA ALA A 41 10.56 -0.47 0.43
C ALA A 41 11.97 -1.08 0.24
N GLU A 42 13.00 -0.50 0.84
CA GLU A 42 14.39 -1.00 0.80
C GLU A 42 14.67 -2.08 1.85
N LYS A 43 13.80 -2.24 2.85
CA LYS A 43 14.02 -3.18 3.96
C LYS A 43 13.73 -4.64 3.56
N PRO A 44 14.57 -5.60 3.97
CA PRO A 44 14.41 -7.02 3.61
C PRO A 44 13.05 -7.60 3.97
N GLU A 45 12.47 -7.23 5.11
CA GLU A 45 11.16 -7.71 5.55
C GLU A 45 10.00 -7.29 4.64
N TRP A 46 10.18 -6.25 3.83
CA TRP A 46 9.17 -5.76 2.88
C TRP A 46 9.45 -6.16 1.43
N GLN A 47 10.59 -6.81 1.18
CA GLN A 47 11.02 -7.17 -0.15
C GLN A 47 10.01 -8.10 -0.86
N GLY A 48 9.45 -7.59 -1.96
CA GLY A 48 8.43 -8.30 -2.73
C GLY A 48 7.08 -8.42 -2.00
N ILE A 49 6.86 -7.69 -0.91
CA ILE A 49 5.56 -7.54 -0.25
C ILE A 49 4.98 -6.16 -0.58
N MET A 50 5.82 -5.14 -0.50
CA MET A 50 5.46 -3.75 -0.73
C MET A 50 6.49 -3.08 -1.64
N LYS A 51 6.03 -2.12 -2.45
CA LYS A 51 6.88 -1.15 -3.13
C LYS A 51 6.30 0.26 -2.98
N ALA A 52 7.16 1.27 -3.11
CA ALA A 52 6.77 2.67 -3.19
C ALA A 52 7.07 3.19 -4.60
N VAL A 53 6.17 3.99 -5.17
CA VAL A 53 6.25 4.47 -6.55
C VAL A 53 6.05 5.98 -6.63
N GLU A 54 6.71 6.62 -7.59
CA GLU A 54 6.52 8.03 -7.96
C GLU A 54 6.02 8.19 -9.40
N GLU A 55 5.83 7.07 -10.11
CA GLU A 55 5.24 7.02 -11.43
C GLU A 55 3.74 7.37 -11.37
N PRO A 56 3.21 8.07 -12.39
CA PRO A 56 1.80 8.42 -12.46
C PRO A 56 0.95 7.21 -12.89
N LEU A 57 0.77 6.24 -12.00
CA LEU A 57 0.06 4.99 -12.29
C LEU A 57 -1.45 5.16 -12.40
N VAL A 58 -2.07 4.27 -13.17
CA VAL A 58 -3.51 4.00 -13.17
C VAL A 58 -3.80 2.53 -12.85
N SER A 59 -5.07 2.17 -12.66
CA SER A 59 -5.47 0.82 -12.20
C SER A 59 -5.04 -0.32 -13.12
N THR A 60 -4.88 -0.07 -14.43
CA THR A 60 -4.41 -1.09 -15.38
C THR A 60 -2.91 -1.35 -15.29
N ASP A 61 -2.13 -0.38 -14.82
CA ASP A 61 -0.66 -0.50 -14.76
C ASP A 61 -0.22 -1.48 -13.67
N ILE A 62 -1.08 -1.74 -12.68
CA ILE A 62 -0.79 -2.63 -11.56
C ILE A 62 -1.29 -4.06 -11.76
N LEU A 63 -1.93 -4.37 -12.90
CA LEU A 63 -2.44 -5.71 -13.16
C LEU A 63 -1.28 -6.71 -13.31
N GLY A 64 -1.36 -7.82 -12.57
CA GLY A 64 -0.29 -8.82 -12.52
C GLY A 64 0.92 -8.43 -11.66
N GLU A 65 0.89 -7.28 -10.98
CA GLU A 65 1.93 -6.93 -10.01
C GLU A 65 1.83 -7.85 -8.78
N PRO A 66 2.92 -8.53 -8.36
CA PRO A 66 2.88 -9.52 -7.30
C PRO A 66 2.95 -8.93 -5.88
N TYR A 67 2.76 -7.61 -5.74
CA TYR A 67 2.88 -6.89 -4.48
C TYR A 67 1.52 -6.82 -3.77
N GLY A 68 1.52 -6.95 -2.44
CA GLY A 68 0.32 -6.74 -1.64
C GLY A 68 -0.01 -5.26 -1.40
N SER A 69 0.96 -4.37 -1.64
CA SER A 69 0.81 -2.92 -1.47
C SER A 69 1.79 -2.17 -2.39
N ILE A 70 1.27 -1.27 -3.21
CA ILE A 70 2.04 -0.41 -4.11
C ILE A 70 1.71 1.03 -3.70
N VAL A 71 2.51 1.60 -2.82
CA VAL A 71 2.25 2.91 -2.20
C VAL A 71 2.56 4.02 -3.19
N ASP A 72 1.56 4.85 -3.50
CA ASP A 72 1.72 5.98 -4.40
C ASP A 72 2.18 7.22 -3.61
N LEU A 73 3.45 7.58 -3.78
CA LEU A 73 4.06 8.67 -3.02
C LEU A 73 3.52 10.04 -3.46
N ASN A 74 3.00 10.18 -4.67
CA ASN A 74 2.46 11.44 -5.16
C ASN A 74 1.11 11.79 -4.53
N PHE A 75 0.38 10.78 -4.06
CA PHE A 75 -0.93 10.95 -3.43
C PHE A 75 -0.87 11.20 -1.93
N ILE A 76 0.30 11.14 -1.30
CA ILE A 76 0.46 11.47 0.12
C ILE A 76 0.04 12.92 0.37
N LYS A 77 -0.85 13.11 1.35
CA LYS A 77 -1.26 14.43 1.85
C LYS A 77 -1.11 14.48 3.37
N VAL A 78 -0.71 15.64 3.86
CA VAL A 78 -0.76 16.02 5.27
C VAL A 78 -1.49 17.35 5.37
N ILE A 79 -2.61 17.37 6.08
CA ILE A 79 -3.46 18.55 6.29
C ILE A 79 -3.39 18.91 7.78
N GLY A 80 -3.20 20.20 8.10
CA GLY A 80 -3.18 20.67 9.49
C GLY A 80 -1.98 20.18 10.32
N GLY A 81 -1.05 19.44 9.72
CA GLY A 81 0.14 18.90 10.37
C GLY A 81 -0.01 17.47 10.89
N ASP A 82 -1.23 16.93 11.00
CA ASP A 82 -1.47 15.61 11.60
C ASP A 82 -2.57 14.77 10.90
N LEU A 83 -3.42 15.36 10.05
CA LEU A 83 -4.36 14.60 9.23
C LEU A 83 -3.66 14.07 7.97
N VAL A 84 -3.33 12.79 7.97
CA VAL A 84 -2.58 12.13 6.92
C VAL A 84 -3.52 11.33 6.01
N LYS A 85 -3.29 11.40 4.70
CA LYS A 85 -3.93 10.56 3.69
C LYS A 85 -2.86 9.87 2.84
N ILE A 86 -2.99 8.56 2.66
CA ILE A 86 -2.09 7.71 1.87
C ILE A 86 -2.94 6.86 0.93
N PHE A 87 -2.41 6.60 -0.26
CA PHE A 87 -3.00 5.69 -1.22
C PHE A 87 -2.06 4.51 -1.51
N SER A 88 -2.63 3.32 -1.61
CA SER A 88 -1.90 2.12 -2.02
C SER A 88 -2.69 1.31 -3.03
N TRP A 89 -2.09 1.08 -4.19
CA TRP A 89 -2.62 0.22 -5.24
C TRP A 89 -2.35 -1.25 -4.92
N TYR A 90 -3.22 -2.12 -5.40
CA TYR A 90 -3.01 -3.57 -5.36
C TYR A 90 -3.86 -4.25 -6.43
N ASP A 91 -3.28 -5.25 -7.10
CA ASP A 91 -4.09 -6.21 -7.84
C ASP A 91 -4.76 -7.13 -6.82
N ASN A 92 -6.07 -6.94 -6.63
CA ASN A 92 -6.86 -7.67 -5.65
C ASN A 92 -6.98 -9.18 -5.95
N GLU A 93 -6.66 -9.63 -7.16
CA GLU A 93 -6.63 -11.06 -7.51
C GLU A 93 -5.19 -11.58 -7.45
N TRP A 94 -4.29 -10.99 -8.24
CA TRP A 94 -2.93 -11.51 -8.42
C TRP A 94 -2.03 -11.22 -7.21
N GLY A 95 -2.06 -9.98 -6.70
CA GLY A 95 -1.28 -9.58 -5.53
C GLY A 95 -1.68 -10.39 -4.29
N TYR A 96 -2.97 -10.68 -4.11
CA TYR A 96 -3.45 -11.55 -3.05
C TYR A 96 -2.88 -12.98 -3.18
N CYS A 97 -2.95 -13.58 -4.37
CA CYS A 97 -2.42 -14.92 -4.61
C CYS A 97 -0.90 -14.99 -4.35
N ALA A 98 -0.15 -13.98 -4.79
CA ALA A 98 1.29 -13.89 -4.54
C ALA A 98 1.61 -13.80 -3.04
N MET A 99 0.86 -13.00 -2.27
CA MET A 99 1.02 -12.91 -0.82
C MET A 99 0.66 -14.21 -0.10
N LEU A 100 -0.38 -14.91 -0.56
CA LEU A 100 -0.76 -16.22 -0.01
C LEU A 100 0.36 -17.25 -0.19
N ILE A 101 0.97 -17.30 -1.38
CA ILE A 101 2.12 -18.18 -1.64
C ILE A 101 3.26 -17.82 -0.68
N LYS A 102 3.65 -16.54 -0.59
CA LYS A 102 4.69 -16.09 0.35
C LYS A 102 4.39 -16.48 1.79
N HIS A 103 3.14 -16.36 2.23
CA HIS A 103 2.72 -16.76 3.55
C HIS A 103 2.94 -18.27 3.79
N ILE A 104 2.55 -19.11 2.84
CA ILE A 104 2.79 -20.56 2.90
C ILE A 104 4.30 -20.86 2.92
N GLU A 105 5.10 -20.15 2.13
CA GLU A 105 6.55 -20.33 2.12
C GLU A 105 7.21 -19.99 3.47
N ALA A 106 6.75 -18.92 4.12
CA ALA A 106 7.21 -18.54 5.46
C ALA A 106 6.88 -19.60 6.53
N LEU A 107 5.84 -20.42 6.30
CA LEU A 107 5.45 -21.50 7.19
C LEU A 107 6.21 -22.81 6.95
N LYS A 108 7.04 -22.94 5.90
CA LYS A 108 7.78 -24.17 5.58
C LYS A 108 8.66 -24.68 6.72
N GLY A 109 9.13 -23.80 7.61
CA GLY A 109 9.92 -24.20 8.78
C GLY A 109 9.11 -24.81 9.94
N TYR A 110 7.77 -24.75 9.86
CA TYR A 110 6.84 -25.28 10.87
C TYR A 110 6.08 -26.54 10.43
N LEU A 111 6.27 -26.95 9.17
CA LEU A 111 5.70 -28.17 8.58
C LEU A 111 6.76 -29.26 8.50
#